data_AF-A0A136LPB6-F1
#
_entry.id   AF-A0A136LPB6-F1
#
_cell.length_a   1.000
_cell.length_b   1.000
_cell.length_c   1.000
_cell.angle_alpha   90.00
_cell.angle_beta   90.00
_cell.angle_gamma   90.00
#
_symmetry.space_group_name_H-M   'P 1'
#
loop_
_entity.id
_entity.type
_entity.pdbx_description
1 polymer ?
#
loop_
_entity_poly.entity_id
_entity_poly.type
_entity_poly.pdbx_seq_one_letter_code
_entity_poly.pdbx_strand_id
1 'polypeptide(L)'
;MKNPAFSDTQQLPWWTWLAPFVLFSFSSSGITTIHLRSGSKYFLHTHSYCCCVGNWWGFARVVPALYLVATLNTYYWGIEDWRLWPVLSAPEVIGVITSYLLFRKVTHGKYWLPNTNQLIWFIVLALAIPITVELLLLQCTLIYLDYQTWENFGELFLRNWLGEFMANFGITIPLLFSVTPFLQQKGWLLESPRPPLVRPAPYTWLKRIEIILVGGVLIVLSLLIPFEQYWFIYGIVSLYVAIRFGFGEAAFCNLFIFLLTYVIPSTITGSPDHLFSSKNILFTVFLGNILLSVFAAIIGRVISDLHQVENLLHQQNQELENTNKELDRFVYSASHDLSAPLKSIQGLVAISKLETGDKSTPAYLNEIEKSVLRLDSFIAEILDYSRNKRLALAPEQIQLKNLCQEILDNLKYLENYHKLMLDLSEFEQETIQQDKVRLKIILSNLISNAIKFQKKDPEHQPMLKISTRRQSSKILIRIEDNGEGIPPGLSPKIFDMFYRASDKATGSGLGLYIARESAHKIGAIIRHESDYGKGSVFTLEVPEL
;
A
#
# COMPACT_ATOMS: atom_id res chain seq x y z
N MET A 1 10.13 10.97 27.56
CA MET A 1 9.19 10.61 26.48
C MET A 1 9.99 10.39 25.20
N LYS A 2 10.20 9.13 24.79
CA LYS A 2 10.87 8.80 23.52
C LYS A 2 9.88 9.00 22.38
N ASN A 3 10.27 9.77 21.38
CA ASN A 3 9.48 9.96 20.15
C ASN A 3 9.38 8.59 19.45
N PRO A 4 8.19 8.03 19.18
CA PRO A 4 8.05 6.69 18.57
C PRO A 4 8.40 6.66 17.07
N ALA A 5 9.08 7.69 16.56
CA ALA A 5 9.40 7.87 15.15
C ALA A 5 10.60 7.03 14.67
N PHE A 6 11.45 6.50 15.57
CA PHE A 6 12.60 5.68 15.20
C PHE A 6 12.89 4.62 16.27
N SER A 7 12.43 3.38 16.06
CA SER A 7 12.90 2.23 16.83
C SER A 7 12.59 0.96 16.07
N ASP A 8 13.50 0.59 15.17
CA ASP A 8 14.01 -0.78 14.99
C ASP A 8 15.09 -0.70 13.92
N THR A 9 16.34 -0.45 14.33
CA THR A 9 17.50 -0.65 13.43
C THR A 9 17.53 -2.12 13.07
N GLN A 10 17.10 -2.44 11.85
CA GLN A 10 16.97 -3.82 11.39
C GLN A 10 18.36 -4.46 11.36
N GLN A 11 18.50 -5.66 11.93
CA GLN A 11 19.81 -6.33 11.98
C GLN A 11 20.16 -6.82 10.56
N LEU A 12 20.94 -6.01 9.84
CA LEU A 12 21.32 -6.31 8.46
C LEU A 12 22.25 -7.52 8.35
N PRO A 13 22.14 -8.34 7.28
CA PRO A 13 23.01 -9.50 7.06
C PRO A 13 24.50 -9.15 7.06
N TRP A 14 25.35 -10.09 7.48
CA TRP A 14 26.81 -9.90 7.57
C TRP A 14 27.45 -9.50 6.23
N TRP A 15 26.95 -10.02 5.10
CA TRP A 15 27.49 -9.76 3.77
C TRP A 15 27.40 -8.28 3.37
N THR A 16 26.52 -7.49 3.99
CA THR A 16 26.42 -6.04 3.74
C THR A 16 27.67 -5.27 4.20
N TRP A 17 28.57 -5.89 4.97
CA TRP A 17 29.90 -5.34 5.28
C TRP A 17 30.92 -5.58 4.17
N LEU A 18 30.78 -6.66 3.39
CA LEU A 18 31.71 -7.00 2.29
C LEU A 18 31.21 -6.56 0.92
N ALA A 19 29.89 -6.53 0.72
CA ALA A 19 29.27 -6.16 -0.55
C ALA A 19 29.70 -4.78 -1.06
N PRO A 20 29.84 -3.72 -0.23
CA PRO A 20 30.35 -2.43 -0.69
C PRO A 20 31.72 -2.55 -1.37
N PHE A 21 32.64 -3.32 -0.78
CA PHE A 21 33.98 -3.52 -1.35
C PHE A 21 33.92 -4.17 -2.73
N VAL A 22 33.09 -5.21 -2.89
CA VAL A 22 32.91 -5.91 -4.17
C VAL A 22 32.28 -4.96 -5.20
N LEU A 23 31.22 -4.25 -4.83
CA LEU A 23 30.52 -3.31 -5.72
C LEU A 23 31.45 -2.19 -6.21
N PHE A 24 32.20 -1.56 -5.30
CA PHE A 24 33.12 -0.47 -5.63
C PHE A 24 34.32 -0.96 -6.43
N SER A 25 34.81 -2.17 -6.13
CA SER A 25 35.87 -2.79 -6.91
C SER A 25 35.40 -3.11 -8.33
N PHE A 26 34.17 -3.60 -8.55
CA PHE A 26 33.64 -3.82 -9.90
C PHE A 26 33.46 -2.52 -10.69
N SER A 27 32.97 -1.46 -10.04
CA SER A 27 32.88 -0.14 -10.69
C SER A 27 34.25 0.40 -11.06
N SER A 28 35.28 0.14 -10.25
CA SER A 28 36.66 0.56 -10.55
C SER A 28 37.41 -0.39 -11.50
N SER A 29 37.04 -1.68 -11.58
CA SER A 29 37.78 -2.71 -12.33
C SER A 29 37.27 -3.02 -13.73
N GLY A 30 35.98 -2.77 -14.04
CA GLY A 30 35.49 -2.80 -15.43
C GLY A 30 36.31 -1.89 -16.36
N ILE A 31 36.88 -0.84 -15.77
CA ILE A 31 37.80 0.15 -16.37
C ILE A 31 39.19 -0.44 -16.62
N THR A 32 39.72 -1.29 -15.72
CA THR A 32 41.08 -1.86 -15.84
C THR A 32 41.20 -2.91 -16.95
N THR A 33 40.09 -3.47 -17.43
CA THR A 33 40.10 -4.37 -18.59
C THR A 33 40.26 -3.63 -19.93
N ILE A 34 39.85 -2.35 -19.98
CA ILE A 34 40.05 -1.45 -21.15
C ILE A 34 41.56 -1.11 -21.31
N HIS A 35 42.30 -1.23 -20.21
CA HIS A 35 43.74 -0.99 -20.09
C HIS A 35 44.62 -1.90 -20.97
N LEU A 36 44.08 -3.02 -21.49
CA LEU A 36 44.83 -3.98 -22.30
C LEU A 36 44.90 -3.67 -23.80
N ARG A 37 44.18 -2.66 -24.33
CA ARG A 37 44.15 -2.41 -25.79
C ARG A 37 44.65 -1.03 -26.29
N SER A 38 44.70 0.03 -25.49
CA SER A 38 45.07 1.36 -26.05
C SER A 38 45.97 2.27 -25.21
N GLY A 39 46.45 1.84 -24.03
CA GLY A 39 47.39 2.66 -23.24
C GLY A 39 46.82 3.94 -22.59
N SER A 40 45.54 4.26 -22.81
CA SER A 40 44.85 5.38 -22.17
C SER A 40 44.16 4.96 -20.86
N LYS A 41 44.27 5.79 -19.81
CA LYS A 41 43.69 5.54 -18.49
C LYS A 41 42.30 6.18 -18.36
N TYR A 42 41.30 5.41 -17.93
CA TYR A 42 39.92 5.89 -17.74
C TYR A 42 39.52 5.85 -16.27
N PHE A 43 38.55 6.67 -15.87
CA PHE A 43 37.88 6.57 -14.58
C PHE A 43 36.38 6.73 -14.79
N LEU A 44 35.60 5.68 -14.55
CA LEU A 44 34.18 5.82 -14.24
C LEU A 44 34.08 6.12 -12.74
N HIS A 45 33.32 7.16 -12.38
CA HIS A 45 33.25 7.65 -11.00
C HIS A 45 32.59 6.62 -10.06
N THR A 46 33.39 5.97 -9.22
CA THR A 46 32.97 5.09 -8.10
C THR A 46 31.91 5.76 -7.23
N HIS A 47 31.97 7.09 -7.13
CA HIS A 47 31.11 7.95 -6.32
C HIS A 47 29.60 7.74 -6.52
N SER A 48 29.12 7.49 -7.75
CA SER A 48 27.67 7.38 -8.01
C SER A 48 27.01 6.20 -7.30
N TYR A 49 27.73 5.10 -7.10
CA TYR A 49 27.22 3.93 -6.36
C TYR A 49 27.26 4.15 -4.85
N CYS A 50 28.25 4.90 -4.36
CA CYS A 50 28.48 5.11 -2.94
C CYS A 50 27.32 5.82 -2.25
N CYS A 51 26.72 6.81 -2.91
CA CYS A 51 25.54 7.51 -2.42
C CYS A 51 24.34 6.55 -2.21
N CYS A 52 24.09 5.61 -3.13
CA CYS A 52 23.02 4.61 -2.97
C CYS A 52 23.28 3.67 -1.80
N VAL A 53 24.46 3.06 -1.79
CA VAL A 53 24.82 2.03 -0.81
C VAL A 53 24.91 2.63 0.60
N GLY A 54 25.43 3.86 0.71
CA GLY A 54 25.45 4.62 1.97
C GLY A 54 24.06 4.89 2.52
N ASN A 55 23.09 5.20 1.65
CA ASN A 55 21.69 5.38 2.04
C ASN A 55 21.02 4.05 2.46
N TRP A 56 21.36 2.92 1.82
CA TRP A 56 20.75 1.63 2.14
C TRP A 56 21.28 0.96 3.41
N TRP A 57 22.61 0.96 3.61
CA TRP A 57 23.27 0.17 4.66
C TRP A 57 23.98 1.01 5.73
N GLY A 58 24.04 2.34 5.52
CA GLY A 58 24.67 3.28 6.44
C GLY A 58 26.18 3.42 6.25
N PHE A 59 26.70 4.61 6.54
CA PHE A 59 28.11 4.95 6.27
C PHE A 59 29.12 4.05 7.02
N ALA A 60 28.79 3.55 8.21
CA ALA A 60 29.70 2.68 8.98
C ALA A 60 30.10 1.39 8.23
N ARG A 61 29.21 0.86 7.38
CA ARG A 61 29.49 -0.33 6.56
C ARG A 61 30.16 0.01 5.22
N VAL A 62 29.99 1.25 4.75
CA VAL A 62 30.34 1.68 3.40
C VAL A 62 31.67 2.42 3.34
N VAL A 63 31.93 3.31 4.30
CA VAL A 63 33.12 4.17 4.34
C VAL A 63 34.44 3.38 4.36
N PRO A 64 34.61 2.31 5.15
CA PRO A 64 35.87 1.56 5.15
C PRO A 64 36.20 0.95 3.79
N ALA A 65 35.19 0.37 3.12
CA ALA A 65 35.33 -0.22 1.80
C ALA A 65 35.60 0.86 0.74
N LEU A 66 34.88 1.98 0.80
CA LEU A 66 35.10 3.12 -0.08
C LEU A 66 36.52 3.66 0.03
N TYR A 67 36.97 3.94 1.26
CA TYR A 67 38.31 4.50 1.49
C TYR A 67 39.40 3.56 0.96
N LEU A 68 39.29 2.27 1.25
CA LEU A 68 40.25 1.28 0.78
C LEU A 68 40.31 1.22 -0.76
N VAL A 69 39.15 1.15 -1.42
CA VAL A 69 39.09 1.12 -2.90
C VAL A 69 39.60 2.42 -3.50
N ALA A 70 39.23 3.57 -2.93
CA ALA A 70 39.69 4.88 -3.38
C ALA A 70 41.22 5.02 -3.27
N THR A 71 41.81 4.61 -2.14
CA THR A 71 43.27 4.62 -1.93
C THR A 71 43.99 3.70 -2.92
N LEU A 72 43.47 2.50 -3.17
CA LEU A 72 44.04 1.59 -4.17
C LEU A 72 43.93 2.14 -5.58
N ASN A 73 42.84 2.85 -5.89
CA ASN A 73 42.63 3.46 -7.20
C ASN A 73 43.56 4.65 -7.46
N THR A 74 44.06 5.33 -6.40
CA THR A 74 45.01 6.44 -6.54
C THR A 74 46.30 6.02 -7.26
N TYR A 75 46.67 4.74 -7.18
CA TYR A 75 47.77 4.18 -7.99
C TYR A 75 47.62 4.50 -9.49
N TYR A 76 46.41 4.42 -10.02
CA TYR A 76 46.16 4.67 -11.44
C TYR A 76 46.30 6.14 -11.81
N TRP A 77 46.23 7.07 -10.85
CA TRP A 77 46.39 8.52 -11.09
C TRP A 77 47.83 8.89 -11.47
N GLY A 78 48.77 7.95 -11.43
CA GLY A 78 50.18 8.19 -11.78
C GLY A 78 50.97 8.83 -10.65
N ILE A 79 50.48 8.69 -9.41
CA ILE A 79 51.10 9.25 -8.21
C ILE A 79 52.05 8.21 -7.64
N GLU A 80 53.35 8.41 -7.86
CA GLU A 80 54.38 7.44 -7.47
C GLU A 80 54.55 7.32 -5.95
N ASP A 81 54.31 8.40 -5.20
CA ASP A 81 54.38 8.38 -3.74
C ASP A 81 53.11 7.79 -3.12
N TRP A 82 53.21 6.51 -2.76
CA TRP A 82 52.13 5.77 -2.10
C TRP A 82 51.68 6.37 -0.76
N ARG A 83 52.53 7.18 -0.09
CA ARG A 83 52.19 7.83 1.18
C ARG A 83 51.11 8.90 1.01
N LEU A 84 50.97 9.44 -0.20
CA LEU A 84 49.98 10.46 -0.53
C LEU A 84 48.62 9.85 -0.90
N TRP A 85 48.55 8.57 -1.25
CA TRP A 85 47.30 7.93 -1.67
C TRP A 85 46.18 8.02 -0.62
N PRO A 86 46.43 7.77 0.69
CA PRO A 86 45.39 7.90 1.71
C PRO A 86 44.89 9.34 1.90
N VAL A 87 45.72 10.34 1.59
CA VAL A 87 45.35 11.76 1.71
C VAL A 87 44.49 12.18 0.51
N LEU A 88 44.87 11.74 -0.69
CA LEU A 88 44.18 12.06 -1.93
C LEU A 88 42.84 11.35 -2.10
N SER A 89 42.64 10.22 -1.41
CA SER A 89 41.35 9.51 -1.36
C SER A 89 40.39 10.05 -0.31
N ALA A 90 40.84 10.91 0.61
CA ALA A 90 40.00 11.45 1.67
C ALA A 90 38.82 12.32 1.18
N PRO A 91 38.96 13.17 0.14
CA PRO A 91 37.86 13.97 -0.41
C PRO A 91 36.62 13.15 -0.80
N GLU A 92 36.82 11.98 -1.44
CA GLU A 92 35.73 11.09 -1.87
C GLU A 92 34.92 10.55 -0.67
N VAL A 93 35.63 10.19 0.41
CA VAL A 93 34.99 9.76 1.66
C VAL A 93 34.22 10.90 2.32
N ILE A 94 34.81 12.10 2.34
CA ILE A 94 34.18 13.30 2.91
C ILE A 94 32.91 13.66 2.12
N GLY A 95 32.93 13.56 0.79
CA GLY A 95 31.76 13.75 -0.06
C GLY A 95 30.62 12.81 0.34
N VAL A 96 30.86 11.50 0.42
CA VAL A 96 29.83 10.51 0.77
C VAL A 96 29.32 10.69 2.20
N ILE A 97 30.18 11.02 3.16
CA ILE A 97 29.76 11.35 4.53
C ILE A 97 28.87 12.60 4.54
N THR A 98 29.26 13.64 3.80
CA THR A 98 28.50 14.90 3.69
C THR A 98 27.12 14.65 3.10
N SER A 99 27.04 13.87 2.01
CA SER A 99 25.78 13.43 1.39
C SER A 99 24.85 12.77 2.40
N TYR A 100 25.38 11.78 3.13
CA TYR A 100 24.62 11.05 4.13
C TYR A 100 24.11 11.96 5.26
N LEU A 101 24.98 12.80 5.83
CA LEU A 101 24.63 13.65 6.97
C LEU A 101 23.61 14.73 6.61
N LEU A 102 23.82 15.44 5.49
CA LEU A 102 22.93 16.51 5.06
C LEU A 102 21.56 15.97 4.68
N PHE A 103 21.54 14.93 3.84
CA PHE A 103 20.29 14.36 3.37
C PHE A 103 19.51 13.71 4.52
N ARG A 104 20.15 12.92 5.39
CA ARG A 104 19.47 12.24 6.50
C ARG A 104 18.91 13.22 7.54
N LYS A 105 19.63 14.30 7.82
CA LYS A 105 19.17 15.34 8.78
C LYS A 105 17.90 16.04 8.29
N VAL A 106 17.79 16.32 7.00
CA VAL A 106 16.63 17.02 6.42
C VAL A 106 15.48 16.07 6.10
N THR A 107 15.77 14.83 5.69
CA THR A 107 14.73 13.86 5.31
C THR A 107 14.18 13.05 6.47
N HIS A 108 14.69 13.26 7.69
CA HIS A 108 14.33 12.48 8.88
C HIS A 108 14.35 10.96 8.57
N GLY A 109 15.47 10.47 8.05
CA GLY A 109 15.65 9.04 7.75
C GLY A 109 14.90 8.51 6.51
N LYS A 110 14.27 9.38 5.70
CA LYS A 110 13.63 8.95 4.44
C LYS A 110 14.64 8.98 3.29
N TYR A 111 15.13 7.82 2.88
CA TYR A 111 16.17 7.73 1.85
C TYR A 111 15.69 7.24 0.47
N TRP A 112 14.37 7.25 0.21
CA TRP A 112 13.75 6.57 -0.94
C TRP A 112 12.89 7.47 -1.85
N LEU A 113 13.30 8.70 -2.22
CA LEU A 113 12.65 9.57 -3.24
C LEU A 113 11.11 9.43 -3.44
N PRO A 114 10.27 9.44 -2.37
CA PRO A 114 8.87 9.04 -2.48
C PRO A 114 7.94 10.11 -3.04
N ASN A 115 8.41 11.33 -3.21
CA ASN A 115 7.64 12.44 -3.76
C ASN A 115 8.60 13.48 -4.34
N THR A 116 8.01 14.47 -5.01
CA THR A 116 8.73 15.56 -5.67
C THR A 116 9.66 16.32 -4.70
N ASN A 117 9.21 16.62 -3.48
CA ASN A 117 10.03 17.34 -2.50
C ASN A 117 11.27 16.53 -2.09
N GLN A 118 11.13 15.23 -1.85
CA GLN A 118 12.25 14.38 -1.46
C GLN A 118 13.24 14.17 -2.61
N LEU A 119 12.75 14.15 -3.85
CA LEU A 119 13.62 14.17 -5.04
C LEU A 119 14.44 15.47 -5.11
N ILE A 120 13.81 16.63 -4.94
CA ILE A 120 14.50 17.93 -4.94
C ILE A 120 15.54 17.98 -3.82
N TRP A 121 15.17 17.59 -2.59
CA TRP A 121 16.11 17.56 -1.47
C TRP A 121 17.27 16.60 -1.69
N PHE A 122 17.04 15.46 -2.33
CA PHE A 122 18.11 14.54 -2.70
C PHE A 122 19.08 15.16 -3.72
N ILE A 123 18.54 15.77 -4.78
CA ILE A 123 19.34 16.42 -5.82
C ILE A 123 20.25 17.51 -5.22
N VAL A 124 19.73 18.32 -4.31
CA VAL A 124 20.48 19.43 -3.71
C VAL A 124 21.41 18.95 -2.60
N LEU A 125 20.88 18.22 -1.60
CA LEU A 125 21.62 17.92 -0.36
C LEU A 125 22.44 16.64 -0.44
N ALA A 126 22.00 15.65 -1.22
CA ALA A 126 22.69 14.37 -1.34
C ALA A 126 23.64 14.30 -2.54
N LEU A 127 23.43 15.15 -3.56
CA LEU A 127 24.27 15.18 -4.76
C LEU A 127 25.05 16.49 -4.92
N ALA A 128 24.36 17.62 -5.17
CA ALA A 128 25.02 18.87 -5.57
C ALA A 128 26.01 19.41 -4.52
N ILE A 129 25.61 19.51 -3.25
CA ILE A 129 26.49 20.01 -2.18
C ILE A 129 27.67 19.05 -1.92
N PRO A 130 27.45 17.73 -1.73
CA PRO A 130 28.53 16.77 -1.53
C PRO A 130 29.59 16.76 -2.64
N ILE A 131 29.16 16.73 -3.90
CA ILE A 131 30.06 16.77 -5.07
C ILE A 131 30.89 18.06 -5.06
N THR A 132 30.25 19.20 -4.73
CA THR A 132 30.95 20.48 -4.61
C THR A 132 32.02 20.42 -3.52
N VAL A 133 31.71 19.90 -2.33
CA VAL A 133 32.65 19.79 -1.21
C VAL A 133 33.82 18.87 -1.57
N GLU A 134 33.53 17.69 -2.13
CA GLU A 134 34.54 16.73 -2.56
C GLU A 134 35.50 17.31 -3.58
N LEU A 135 34.98 17.88 -4.67
CA LEU A 135 35.82 18.38 -5.76
C LEU A 135 36.63 19.61 -5.35
N LEU A 136 36.07 20.49 -4.51
CA LEU A 136 36.84 21.61 -3.95
C LEU A 136 38.00 21.10 -3.08
N LEU A 137 37.75 20.13 -2.20
CA LEU A 137 38.79 19.54 -1.36
C LEU A 137 39.87 18.84 -2.20
N LEU A 138 39.45 18.04 -3.19
CA LEU A 138 40.37 17.33 -4.07
C LEU A 138 41.27 18.30 -4.85
N GLN A 139 40.70 19.32 -5.48
CA GLN A 139 41.47 20.26 -6.28
C GLN A 139 42.40 21.13 -5.44
N CYS A 140 41.94 21.61 -4.28
CA CYS A 140 42.80 22.33 -3.35
C CYS A 140 43.97 21.46 -2.87
N THR A 141 43.73 20.16 -2.64
CA THR A 141 44.78 19.20 -2.23
C THR A 141 45.79 18.96 -3.36
N LEU A 142 45.32 18.80 -4.60
CA LEU A 142 46.19 18.63 -5.77
C LEU A 142 47.04 19.87 -6.04
N ILE A 143 46.47 21.07 -5.87
CA ILE A 143 47.21 22.33 -5.99
C ILE A 143 48.23 22.47 -4.86
N TYR A 144 47.86 22.14 -3.62
CA TYR A 144 48.76 22.21 -2.47
C TYR A 144 49.97 21.27 -2.60
N LEU A 145 49.79 20.13 -3.27
CA LEU A 145 50.83 19.13 -3.52
C LEU A 145 51.57 19.34 -4.86
N ASP A 146 51.40 20.49 -5.51
CA ASP A 146 52.02 20.85 -6.80
C ASP A 146 51.70 19.90 -7.98
N TYR A 147 50.62 19.12 -7.90
CA TYR A 147 50.12 18.30 -9.01
C TYR A 147 49.26 19.09 -10.00
N GLN A 148 48.76 20.29 -9.62
CA GLN A 148 47.89 21.12 -10.45
C GLN A 148 48.14 22.62 -10.21
N THR A 149 47.91 23.45 -11.24
CA THR A 149 48.01 24.92 -11.13
C THR A 149 46.64 25.59 -10.96
N TRP A 150 46.63 26.81 -10.41
CA TRP A 150 45.43 27.65 -10.27
C TRP A 150 44.82 28.09 -11.60
N GLU A 151 45.63 28.16 -12.67
CA GLU A 151 45.23 28.69 -13.97
C GLU A 151 44.04 27.93 -14.59
N ASN A 152 43.97 26.61 -14.36
CA ASN A 152 42.93 25.74 -14.90
C ASN A 152 41.87 25.32 -13.86
N PHE A 153 41.88 25.90 -12.66
CA PHE A 153 41.01 25.47 -11.55
C PHE A 153 39.53 25.48 -11.94
N GLY A 154 39.01 26.61 -12.42
CA GLY A 154 37.58 26.74 -12.74
C GLY A 154 37.10 25.80 -13.84
N GLU A 155 37.91 25.60 -14.89
CA GLU A 155 37.60 24.70 -16.00
C GLU A 155 37.56 23.24 -15.54
N LEU A 156 38.59 22.81 -14.80
CA LEU A 156 38.68 21.45 -14.27
C LEU A 156 37.60 21.17 -13.22
N PHE A 157 37.28 22.16 -12.37
CA PHE A 157 36.24 22.04 -11.35
C PHE A 157 34.89 21.77 -12.01
N LEU A 158 34.51 22.65 -12.93
CA LEU A 158 33.21 22.60 -13.58
C LEU A 158 33.06 21.34 -14.44
N ARG A 159 34.12 20.94 -15.16
CA ARG A 159 34.11 19.71 -15.95
C ARG A 159 33.89 18.47 -15.08
N ASN A 160 34.66 18.34 -13.99
CA ASN A 160 34.54 17.19 -13.09
C ASN A 160 33.20 17.20 -12.36
N TRP A 161 32.72 18.38 -11.96
CA TRP A 161 31.42 18.55 -11.30
C TRP A 161 30.26 18.11 -12.20
N LEU A 162 30.26 18.56 -13.46
CA LEU A 162 29.23 18.17 -14.44
C LEU A 162 29.29 16.66 -14.71
N GLY A 163 30.49 16.09 -14.82
CA GLY A 163 30.68 14.65 -15.01
C GLY A 163 30.10 13.82 -13.85
N GLU A 164 30.47 14.16 -12.61
CA GLU A 164 29.99 13.46 -11.42
C GLU A 164 28.48 13.63 -11.19
N PHE A 165 27.97 14.84 -11.39
CA PHE A 165 26.55 15.12 -11.24
C PHE A 165 25.74 14.33 -12.26
N MET A 166 26.19 14.29 -13.51
CA MET A 166 25.55 13.54 -14.57
C MET A 166 25.57 12.02 -14.31
N ALA A 167 26.71 11.47 -13.88
CA ALA A 167 26.82 10.05 -13.52
C ALA A 167 25.84 9.69 -12.38
N ASN A 168 25.65 10.58 -11.40
CA ASN A 168 24.67 10.38 -10.34
C ASN A 168 23.22 10.40 -10.85
N PHE A 169 22.88 11.28 -11.80
CA PHE A 169 21.56 11.26 -12.41
C PHE A 169 21.32 10.03 -13.28
N GLY A 170 22.32 9.62 -14.04
CA GLY A 170 22.27 8.46 -14.92
C GLY A 170 22.22 7.14 -14.16
N ILE A 171 22.86 7.03 -12.99
CA ILE A 171 23.03 5.75 -12.28
C ILE A 171 22.30 5.73 -10.93
N THR A 172 22.55 6.71 -10.06
CA THR A 172 22.11 6.71 -8.66
C THR A 172 20.59 6.71 -8.54
N ILE A 173 19.90 7.59 -9.30
CA ILE A 173 18.44 7.72 -9.23
C ILE A 173 17.72 6.44 -9.72
N PRO A 174 18.03 5.88 -10.91
CA PRO A 174 17.45 4.62 -11.37
C PRO A 174 17.71 3.46 -10.42
N LEU A 175 18.91 3.39 -9.85
CA LEU A 175 19.28 2.34 -8.90
C LEU A 175 18.47 2.46 -7.59
N LEU A 176 18.34 3.68 -7.05
CA LEU A 176 17.46 3.96 -5.91
C LEU A 176 16.00 3.60 -6.21
N PHE A 177 15.49 3.93 -7.40
CA PHE A 177 14.11 3.62 -7.77
C PHE A 177 13.86 2.11 -7.90
N SER A 178 14.81 1.39 -8.52
CA SER A 178 14.58 0.00 -8.96
C SER A 178 15.01 -1.05 -7.94
N VAL A 179 16.11 -0.80 -7.22
CA VAL A 179 16.71 -1.77 -6.31
C VAL A 179 16.15 -1.62 -4.88
N THR A 180 15.81 -0.40 -4.45
CA THR A 180 15.25 -0.17 -3.10
C THR A 180 13.99 -1.01 -2.83
N PRO A 181 13.01 -1.17 -3.76
CA PRO A 181 11.85 -2.04 -3.55
C PRO A 181 12.22 -3.51 -3.31
N PHE A 182 13.25 -3.99 -4.00
CA PHE A 182 13.74 -5.36 -3.84
C PHE A 182 14.41 -5.55 -2.46
N LEU A 183 15.25 -4.60 -2.05
CA LEU A 183 15.88 -4.61 -0.73
C LEU A 183 14.85 -4.51 0.41
N GLN A 184 13.79 -3.70 0.23
CA GLN A 184 12.71 -3.60 1.20
C GLN A 184 11.98 -4.94 1.37
N GLN A 185 11.63 -5.61 0.27
CA GLN A 185 10.95 -6.91 0.33
C GLN A 185 11.77 -7.97 1.08
N LYS A 186 13.10 -7.88 0.99
CA LYS A 186 14.03 -8.79 1.68
C LYS A 186 14.42 -8.35 3.09
N GLY A 187 14.00 -7.15 3.53
CA GLY A 187 14.41 -6.59 4.82
C GLY A 187 15.92 -6.27 4.88
N TRP A 188 16.55 -5.99 3.73
CA TRP A 188 17.97 -5.68 3.60
C TRP A 188 18.27 -4.18 3.59
N LEU A 189 17.37 -3.39 4.17
CA LEU A 189 17.51 -1.95 4.34
C LEU A 189 17.76 -1.64 5.81
N LEU A 190 18.63 -0.68 6.10
CA LEU A 190 18.95 -0.29 7.48
C LEU A 190 17.70 0.15 8.26
N GLU A 191 16.79 0.86 7.60
CA GLU A 191 15.53 1.35 8.16
C GLU A 191 14.43 1.16 7.13
N SER A 192 13.35 0.42 7.35
CA SER A 192 12.33 0.27 6.29
C SER A 192 11.65 1.61 5.92
N PRO A 193 11.47 1.91 4.61
CA PRO A 193 10.86 3.15 4.16
C PRO A 193 9.42 3.30 4.68
N ARG A 194 9.08 4.50 5.18
CA ARG A 194 7.73 4.88 5.60
C ARG A 194 7.25 6.13 4.85
N PRO A 195 6.12 6.09 4.12
CA PRO A 195 5.23 4.93 3.86
C PRO A 195 5.93 3.80 3.06
N PRO A 196 5.36 2.59 2.97
CA PRO A 196 5.94 1.52 2.15
C PRO A 196 5.97 1.90 0.65
N LEU A 197 6.93 1.36 -0.11
CA LEU A 197 7.00 1.53 -1.56
C LEU A 197 5.74 1.00 -2.24
N VAL A 198 4.99 1.88 -2.88
CA VAL A 198 3.89 1.49 -3.77
C VAL A 198 4.50 1.11 -5.11
N ARG A 199 4.41 -0.17 -5.50
CA ARG A 199 4.81 -0.59 -6.84
C ARG A 199 3.84 0.03 -7.86
N PRO A 200 4.35 0.63 -8.95
CA PRO A 200 3.48 1.06 -10.03
C PRO A 200 2.71 -0.14 -10.58
N ALA A 201 1.46 0.09 -10.99
CA ALA A 201 0.65 -0.93 -11.63
C ALA A 201 1.36 -1.44 -12.90
N PRO A 202 1.28 -2.75 -13.21
CA PRO A 202 1.92 -3.30 -14.39
C PRO A 202 1.38 -2.62 -15.67
N TYR A 203 2.29 -2.30 -16.59
CA TYR A 203 1.90 -1.71 -17.86
C TYR A 203 1.01 -2.63 -18.70
N THR A 204 0.03 -2.02 -19.35
CA THR A 204 -0.73 -2.63 -20.44
C THR A 204 0.21 -3.02 -21.58
N TRP A 205 -0.18 -4.00 -22.39
CA TRP A 205 0.64 -4.50 -23.49
C TRP A 205 1.03 -3.40 -24.49
N LEU A 206 0.11 -2.47 -24.77
CA LEU A 206 0.36 -1.29 -25.61
C LEU A 206 1.48 -0.40 -25.07
N LYS A 207 1.45 -0.08 -23.76
CA LYS A 207 2.47 0.74 -23.12
C LYS A 207 3.85 0.07 -23.15
N ARG A 208 3.92 -1.27 -23.06
CA ARG A 208 5.18 -2.01 -23.18
C ARG A 208 5.79 -1.87 -24.58
N ILE A 209 4.97 -1.98 -25.63
CA ILE A 209 5.41 -1.77 -27.02
C ILE A 209 5.90 -0.33 -27.20
N GLU A 210 5.17 0.65 -26.67
CA GLU A 210 5.56 2.07 -26.74
C GLU A 210 6.94 2.31 -26.10
N ILE A 211 7.22 1.71 -24.94
CA ILE A 211 8.55 1.79 -24.28
C ILE A 211 9.65 1.15 -25.16
N ILE A 212 9.39 -0.02 -25.76
CA ILE A 212 10.36 -0.69 -26.66
C ILE A 212 10.64 0.19 -27.89
N LEU A 213 9.60 0.80 -28.46
CA LEU A 213 9.74 1.71 -29.60
C LEU A 213 10.57 2.94 -29.24
N VAL A 214 10.33 3.56 -28.09
CA VAL A 214 11.13 4.69 -27.61
C VAL A 214 12.61 4.30 -27.46
N GLY A 215 12.89 3.13 -26.87
CA GLY A 215 14.25 2.61 -26.77
C GLY A 215 14.91 2.39 -28.14
N GLY A 216 14.17 1.80 -29.09
CA GLY A 216 14.64 1.63 -30.47
C GLY A 216 14.94 2.96 -31.17
N VAL A 217 14.07 3.96 -30.99
CA VAL A 217 14.27 5.31 -31.52
C VAL A 217 15.53 5.94 -30.94
N LEU A 218 15.78 5.82 -29.63
CA LEU A 218 16.99 6.35 -29.01
C LEU A 218 18.27 5.71 -29.56
N ILE A 219 18.27 4.40 -29.81
CA ILE A 219 19.40 3.71 -30.44
C ILE A 219 19.64 4.27 -31.85
N VAL A 220 18.58 4.35 -32.68
CA VAL A 220 18.70 4.88 -34.05
C VAL A 220 19.19 6.33 -34.04
N LEU A 221 18.66 7.17 -33.15
CA LEU A 221 19.12 8.55 -32.97
C LEU A 221 20.61 8.59 -32.60
N SER A 222 21.06 7.73 -31.68
CA SER A 222 22.47 7.66 -31.25
C SER A 222 23.45 7.27 -32.36
N LEU A 223 22.98 6.53 -33.37
CA LEU A 223 23.79 6.11 -34.51
C LEU A 223 23.79 7.15 -35.65
N LEU A 224 22.69 7.87 -35.83
CA LEU A 224 22.51 8.79 -36.95
C LEU A 224 22.90 10.24 -36.64
N ILE A 225 22.74 10.66 -35.39
CA ILE A 225 22.83 12.06 -35.00
C ILE A 225 23.92 12.26 -33.94
N PRO A 226 24.93 13.13 -34.20
CA PRO A 226 25.96 13.43 -33.21
C PRO A 226 25.36 14.04 -31.95
N PHE A 227 25.54 13.37 -30.82
CA PHE A 227 24.98 13.81 -29.54
C PHE A 227 25.46 15.21 -29.13
N GLU A 228 26.73 15.54 -29.35
CA GLU A 228 27.31 16.86 -29.02
C GLU A 228 26.57 18.03 -29.70
N GLN A 229 26.02 17.82 -30.89
CA GLN A 229 25.32 18.86 -31.63
C GLN A 229 23.82 18.88 -31.33
N TYR A 230 23.23 17.75 -30.96
CA TYR A 230 21.77 17.56 -30.87
C TYR A 230 21.31 16.96 -29.53
N TRP A 231 22.05 17.22 -28.45
CA TRP A 231 21.75 16.73 -27.10
C TRP A 231 20.30 17.02 -26.65
N PHE A 232 19.71 18.13 -27.10
CA PHE A 232 18.36 18.54 -26.74
C PHE A 232 17.29 17.56 -27.24
N ILE A 233 17.51 16.86 -28.35
CA ILE A 233 16.57 15.85 -28.89
C ILE A 233 16.40 14.71 -27.90
N TYR A 234 17.49 14.24 -27.30
CA TYR A 234 17.48 13.17 -26.30
C TYR A 234 16.71 13.58 -25.05
N GLY A 235 16.92 14.82 -24.59
CA GLY A 235 16.18 15.34 -23.44
C GLY A 235 14.70 15.59 -23.73
N ILE A 236 14.30 15.93 -24.97
CA ILE A 236 12.88 15.97 -25.38
C ILE A 236 12.25 14.58 -25.31
N VAL A 237 12.96 13.54 -25.78
CA VAL A 237 12.49 12.15 -25.66
C VAL A 237 12.34 11.75 -24.19
N SER A 238 13.31 12.09 -23.34
CA SER A 238 13.22 11.85 -21.90
C SER A 238 12.04 12.57 -21.26
N LEU A 239 11.78 13.83 -21.63
CA LEU A 239 10.65 14.61 -21.15
C LEU A 239 9.31 14.00 -21.58
N TYR A 240 9.21 13.53 -22.84
CA TYR A 240 8.05 12.81 -23.32
C TYR A 240 7.80 11.55 -22.49
N VAL A 241 8.84 10.76 -22.22
CA VAL A 241 8.75 9.57 -21.37
C VAL A 241 8.28 9.93 -19.95
N ALA A 242 8.81 11.02 -19.38
CA ALA A 242 8.43 11.50 -18.06
C ALA A 242 6.94 11.87 -17.97
N ILE A 243 6.44 12.61 -18.96
CA ILE A 243 5.03 13.01 -19.01
C ILE A 243 4.11 11.80 -19.22
N ARG A 244 4.54 10.86 -20.07
CA ARG A 244 3.72 9.73 -20.51
C ARG A 244 3.67 8.57 -19.52
N PHE A 245 4.81 8.25 -18.90
CA PHE A 245 5.00 7.05 -18.09
C PHE A 245 5.32 7.37 -16.62
N GLY A 246 5.83 8.56 -16.32
CA GLY A 246 6.17 8.98 -14.96
C GLY A 246 7.65 8.83 -14.63
N PHE A 247 7.95 8.74 -13.33
CA PHE A 247 9.29 8.94 -12.79
C PHE A 247 10.27 7.80 -13.10
N GLY A 248 9.83 6.55 -12.95
CA GLY A 248 10.70 5.39 -13.10
C GLY A 248 11.30 5.32 -14.50
N GLU A 249 10.46 5.54 -15.49
CA GLU A 249 10.72 5.41 -16.90
C GLU A 249 11.51 6.61 -17.40
N ALA A 250 11.26 7.80 -16.86
CA ALA A 250 12.13 8.95 -17.06
C ALA A 250 13.55 8.66 -16.54
N ALA A 251 13.67 8.09 -15.33
CA ALA A 251 14.97 7.74 -14.77
C ALA A 251 15.69 6.67 -15.62
N PHE A 252 14.99 5.63 -16.06
CA PHE A 252 15.56 4.62 -16.97
C PHE A 252 15.91 5.18 -18.35
N CYS A 253 15.11 6.09 -18.89
CA CYS A 253 15.40 6.78 -20.14
C CYS A 253 16.68 7.59 -20.01
N ASN A 254 16.85 8.34 -18.92
CA ASN A 254 18.07 9.08 -18.63
C ASN A 254 19.29 8.16 -18.47
N LEU A 255 19.17 7.02 -17.78
CA LEU A 255 20.21 6.00 -17.73
C LEU A 255 20.57 5.50 -19.14
N PHE A 256 19.56 5.20 -19.95
CA PHE A 256 19.76 4.66 -21.28
C PHE A 256 20.43 5.66 -22.22
N ILE A 257 20.03 6.93 -22.16
CA ILE A 257 20.70 8.04 -22.85
C ILE A 257 22.15 8.13 -22.39
N PHE A 258 22.40 8.16 -21.08
CA PHE A 258 23.76 8.21 -20.52
C PHE A 258 24.64 7.04 -21.01
N LEU A 259 24.09 5.83 -21.06
CA LEU A 259 24.81 4.66 -21.58
C LEU A 259 25.14 4.79 -23.07
N LEU A 260 24.17 5.17 -23.89
CA LEU A 260 24.33 5.29 -25.34
C LEU A 260 25.25 6.43 -25.76
N THR A 261 25.22 7.55 -25.05
CA THR A 261 25.92 8.77 -25.50
C THR A 261 27.27 8.99 -24.79
N TYR A 262 27.52 8.32 -23.66
CA TYR A 262 28.78 8.47 -22.92
C TYR A 262 29.50 7.14 -22.70
N VAL A 263 28.85 6.16 -22.06
CA VAL A 263 29.53 4.92 -21.63
C VAL A 263 29.92 4.06 -22.83
N ILE A 264 28.99 3.79 -23.76
CA ILE A 264 29.26 2.92 -24.91
C ILE A 264 30.31 3.55 -25.84
N PRO A 265 30.18 4.81 -26.30
CA PRO A 265 31.18 5.43 -27.17
C PRO A 265 32.56 5.45 -26.55
N SER A 266 32.68 5.85 -25.27
CA SER A 266 33.99 5.88 -24.57
C SER A 266 34.66 4.50 -24.45
N THR A 267 33.87 3.42 -24.29
CA THR A 267 34.42 2.06 -24.28
C THR A 267 34.89 1.58 -25.65
N ILE A 268 34.27 2.05 -26.74
CA ILE A 268 34.59 1.64 -28.11
C ILE A 268 35.79 2.42 -28.66
N THR A 269 35.81 3.75 -28.49
CA THR A 269 36.79 4.63 -29.14
C THR A 269 38.15 4.65 -28.44
N GLY A 270 38.22 4.22 -27.17
CA GLY A 270 39.50 4.12 -26.47
C GLY A 270 40.27 5.44 -26.35
N SER A 271 39.58 6.58 -26.48
CA SER A 271 39.94 7.93 -25.99
C SER A 271 38.65 8.70 -25.66
N PRO A 272 38.50 9.28 -24.45
CA PRO A 272 37.45 10.26 -24.23
C PRO A 272 37.78 11.55 -24.99
N ASP A 273 39.06 11.85 -25.24
CA ASP A 273 39.57 13.19 -25.57
C ASP A 273 38.95 13.78 -26.84
N HIS A 274 38.49 12.97 -27.80
CA HIS A 274 37.73 13.47 -28.94
C HIS A 274 36.38 14.10 -28.56
N LEU A 275 35.72 13.58 -27.51
CA LEU A 275 34.51 14.16 -26.90
C LEU A 275 34.82 15.33 -25.94
N PHE A 276 36.10 15.57 -25.56
CA PHE A 276 36.53 16.60 -24.60
C PHE A 276 37.46 17.68 -25.19
N SER A 277 37.80 17.61 -26.49
CA SER A 277 38.83 18.46 -27.12
C SER A 277 38.38 19.89 -27.43
N SER A 278 37.08 20.18 -27.52
CA SER A 278 36.58 21.53 -27.81
C SER A 278 35.99 22.21 -26.56
N LYS A 279 36.75 23.13 -25.97
CA LYS A 279 36.46 23.78 -24.68
C LYS A 279 35.05 24.40 -24.51
N ASN A 280 34.37 24.80 -25.59
CA ASN A 280 33.06 25.49 -25.51
C ASN A 280 31.82 24.62 -25.80
N ILE A 281 31.96 23.53 -26.56
CA ILE A 281 30.82 22.69 -26.97
C ILE A 281 30.39 21.78 -25.81
N LEU A 282 31.36 21.22 -25.06
CA LEU A 282 31.07 20.35 -23.92
C LEU A 282 30.26 21.04 -22.84
N PHE A 283 30.64 22.27 -22.47
CA PHE A 283 29.97 22.97 -21.40
C PHE A 283 28.47 23.10 -21.68
N THR A 284 28.12 23.48 -22.91
CA THR A 284 26.73 23.61 -23.35
C THR A 284 26.00 22.26 -23.39
N VAL A 285 26.68 21.20 -23.85
CA VAL A 285 26.12 19.84 -23.96
C VAL A 285 25.83 19.22 -22.59
N PHE A 286 26.81 19.27 -21.68
CA PHE A 286 26.67 18.71 -20.33
C PHE A 286 25.63 19.47 -19.52
N LEU A 287 25.69 20.80 -19.52
CA LEU A 287 24.72 21.62 -18.79
C LEU A 287 23.31 21.40 -19.32
N GLY A 288 23.14 21.39 -20.65
CA GLY A 288 21.85 21.18 -21.30
C GLY A 288 21.24 19.81 -20.97
N ASN A 289 22.02 18.74 -21.09
CA ASN A 289 21.53 17.40 -20.81
C ASN A 289 21.22 17.18 -19.32
N ILE A 290 22.05 17.73 -18.42
CA ILE A 290 21.78 17.70 -16.98
C ILE A 290 20.46 18.42 -16.68
N LEU A 291 20.26 19.62 -17.22
CA LEU A 291 19.02 20.37 -17.03
C LEU A 291 17.82 19.55 -17.51
N LEU A 292 17.87 19.00 -18.74
CA LEU A 292 16.76 18.19 -19.27
C LEU A 292 16.53 16.90 -18.48
N SER A 293 17.58 16.23 -18.02
CA SER A 293 17.47 15.03 -17.19
C SER A 293 16.84 15.34 -15.83
N VAL A 294 17.23 16.46 -15.21
CA VAL A 294 16.64 16.97 -13.96
C VAL A 294 15.17 17.32 -14.17
N PHE A 295 14.84 18.06 -15.23
CA PHE A 295 13.47 18.42 -15.55
C PHE A 295 12.61 17.17 -15.82
N ALA A 296 13.09 16.22 -16.62
CA ALA A 296 12.38 14.96 -16.87
C ALA A 296 12.17 14.16 -15.58
N ALA A 297 13.16 14.09 -14.69
CA ALA A 297 13.02 13.42 -13.41
C ALA A 297 11.97 14.12 -12.50
N ILE A 298 12.03 15.45 -12.39
CA ILE A 298 11.07 16.23 -11.59
C ILE A 298 9.67 16.11 -12.17
N ILE A 299 9.50 16.30 -13.47
CA ILE A 299 8.19 16.22 -14.14
C ILE A 299 7.64 14.81 -14.04
N GLY A 300 8.45 13.78 -14.28
CA GLY A 300 8.04 12.39 -14.11
C GLY A 300 7.59 12.09 -12.68
N ARG A 301 8.25 12.67 -11.68
CA ARG A 301 7.86 12.55 -10.27
C ARG A 301 6.56 13.27 -9.96
N VAL A 302 6.38 14.50 -10.47
CA VAL A 302 5.13 15.26 -10.33
C VAL A 302 3.96 14.50 -10.94
N ILE A 303 4.12 13.96 -12.16
CA ILE A 303 3.10 13.16 -12.84
C ILE A 303 2.77 11.89 -12.06
N SER A 304 3.79 11.23 -11.50
CA SER A 304 3.58 10.04 -10.67
C SER A 304 2.81 10.37 -9.38
N ASP A 305 3.15 11.47 -8.73
CA ASP A 305 2.46 11.95 -7.52
C ASP A 305 1.00 12.32 -7.84
N LEU A 306 0.75 12.99 -8.98
CA LEU A 306 -0.60 13.34 -9.46
C LEU A 306 -1.47 12.11 -9.70
N HIS A 307 -0.96 11.10 -10.42
CA HIS A 307 -1.70 9.86 -10.64
C HIS A 307 -2.03 9.11 -9.34
N GLN A 308 -1.14 9.16 -8.33
CA GLN A 308 -1.41 8.55 -7.03
C GLN A 308 -2.56 9.25 -6.31
N VAL A 309 -2.56 10.58 -6.31
CA VAL A 309 -3.63 11.40 -5.71
C VAL A 309 -4.95 11.18 -6.45
N GLU A 310 -4.95 11.16 -7.77
CA GLU A 310 -6.14 10.91 -8.59
C GLU A 310 -6.76 9.54 -8.28
N ASN A 311 -5.94 8.47 -8.25
CA ASN A 311 -6.42 7.14 -7.92
C ASN A 311 -7.01 7.05 -6.49
N LEU A 312 -6.35 7.68 -5.51
CA LEU A 312 -6.85 7.74 -4.15
C LEU A 312 -8.19 8.49 -4.07
N LEU A 313 -8.29 9.63 -4.75
CA LEU A 313 -9.54 10.40 -4.84
C LEU A 313 -10.67 9.59 -5.49
N HIS A 314 -10.38 8.87 -6.58
CA HIS A 314 -11.37 8.04 -7.24
C HIS A 314 -11.87 6.91 -6.33
N GLN A 315 -10.97 6.27 -5.57
CA GLN A 315 -11.34 5.23 -4.60
C GLN A 315 -12.22 5.80 -3.49
N GLN A 316 -11.84 6.94 -2.92
CA GLN A 316 -12.63 7.62 -1.87
C GLN A 316 -14.00 8.05 -2.39
N ASN A 317 -14.08 8.57 -3.61
CA ASN A 317 -15.36 8.98 -4.20
C ASN A 317 -16.29 7.78 -4.43
N GLN A 318 -15.74 6.66 -4.89
CA GLN A 318 -16.52 5.43 -5.05
C GLN A 318 -17.02 4.87 -3.72
N GLU A 319 -16.21 4.92 -2.66
CA GLU A 319 -16.62 4.54 -1.30
C GLU A 319 -17.72 5.48 -0.75
N LEU A 320 -17.59 6.78 -0.98
CA LEU A 320 -18.60 7.79 -0.63
C LEU A 320 -19.91 7.55 -1.37
N GLU A 321 -19.88 7.32 -2.69
CA GLU A 321 -21.08 7.01 -3.48
C GLU A 321 -21.78 5.74 -2.99
N ASN A 322 -21.02 4.70 -2.67
CA ASN A 322 -21.56 3.45 -2.13
C ASN A 322 -22.22 3.67 -0.77
N THR A 323 -21.54 4.40 0.12
CA THR A 323 -22.07 4.77 1.44
C THR A 323 -23.34 5.61 1.32
N ASN A 324 -23.38 6.54 0.36
CA ASN A 324 -24.54 7.39 0.14
C ASN A 324 -25.74 6.58 -0.39
N LYS A 325 -25.53 5.67 -1.35
CA LYS A 325 -26.57 4.75 -1.85
C LYS A 325 -27.12 3.84 -0.74
N GLU A 326 -26.25 3.37 0.16
CA GLU A 326 -26.67 2.59 1.32
C GLU A 326 -27.52 3.42 2.29
N LEU A 327 -27.12 4.68 2.54
CA LEU A 327 -27.87 5.62 3.38
C LEU A 327 -29.24 5.95 2.78
N ASP A 328 -29.32 6.23 1.48
CA ASP A 328 -30.58 6.51 0.79
C ASP A 328 -31.54 5.31 0.88
N ARG A 329 -31.03 4.09 0.67
CA ARG A 329 -31.81 2.86 0.83
C ARG A 329 -32.30 2.69 2.26
N PHE A 330 -31.46 3.02 3.24
CA PHE A 330 -31.82 3.02 4.65
C PHE A 330 -32.94 4.00 4.97
N VAL A 331 -32.81 5.27 4.57
CA VAL A 331 -33.83 6.30 4.82
C VAL A 331 -35.17 5.93 4.16
N TYR A 332 -35.13 5.49 2.90
CA TYR A 332 -36.34 5.10 2.17
C TYR A 332 -37.07 3.93 2.83
N SER A 333 -36.35 2.84 3.10
CA SER A 333 -36.96 1.62 3.65
C SER A 333 -37.41 1.81 5.09
N ALA A 334 -36.63 2.52 5.91
CA ALA A 334 -37.04 2.85 7.27
C ALA A 334 -38.32 3.72 7.31
N SER A 335 -38.43 4.70 6.41
CA SER A 335 -39.66 5.51 6.30
C SER A 335 -40.86 4.66 5.89
N HIS A 336 -40.68 3.72 4.95
CA HIS A 336 -41.72 2.81 4.50
C HIS A 336 -42.19 1.88 5.63
N ASP A 337 -41.25 1.23 6.31
CA ASP A 337 -41.56 0.21 7.32
C ASP A 337 -42.07 0.81 8.64
N LEU A 338 -41.77 2.09 8.92
CA LEU A 338 -42.47 2.86 9.97
C LEU A 338 -43.89 3.25 9.54
N SER A 339 -44.07 3.65 8.28
CA SER A 339 -45.36 4.15 7.78
C SER A 339 -46.45 3.08 7.70
N ALA A 340 -46.09 1.84 7.36
CA ALA A 340 -47.04 0.73 7.21
C ALA A 340 -47.83 0.41 8.50
N PRO A 341 -47.22 0.12 9.65
CA PRO A 341 -47.94 -0.13 10.90
C PRO A 341 -48.70 1.13 11.39
N LEU A 342 -48.16 2.33 11.20
CA LEU A 342 -48.86 3.57 11.55
C LEU A 342 -50.16 3.76 10.75
N LYS A 343 -50.13 3.52 9.43
CA LYS A 343 -51.34 3.54 8.59
C LYS A 343 -52.34 2.47 9.01
N SER A 344 -51.86 1.29 9.39
CA SER A 344 -52.71 0.20 9.92
C SER A 344 -53.41 0.63 11.21
N ILE A 345 -52.69 1.22 12.16
CA ILE A 345 -53.26 1.75 13.41
C ILE A 345 -54.29 2.84 13.11
N GLN A 346 -53.97 3.79 12.23
CA GLN A 346 -54.90 4.86 11.84
C GLN A 346 -56.19 4.31 11.22
N GLY A 347 -56.09 3.31 10.35
CA GLY A 347 -57.25 2.65 9.72
C GLY A 347 -58.12 1.91 10.74
N LEU A 348 -57.51 1.13 11.64
CA LEU A 348 -58.21 0.42 12.71
C LEU A 348 -58.93 1.38 13.66
N VAL A 349 -58.28 2.48 14.05
CA VAL A 349 -58.89 3.55 14.85
C VAL A 349 -60.02 4.25 14.11
N ALA A 350 -59.92 4.42 12.79
CA ALA A 350 -60.99 5.03 12.00
C ALA A 350 -62.23 4.11 11.92
N ILE A 351 -62.02 2.81 11.68
CA ILE A 351 -63.11 1.82 11.64
C ILE A 351 -63.75 1.67 13.02
N SER A 352 -62.96 1.61 14.09
CA SER A 352 -63.48 1.51 15.46
C SER A 352 -64.33 2.70 15.89
N LYS A 353 -64.11 3.88 15.29
CA LYS A 353 -64.94 5.08 15.53
C LYS A 353 -66.26 5.06 14.76
N LEU A 354 -66.34 4.30 13.66
CA LEU A 354 -67.52 4.21 12.79
C LEU A 354 -68.47 3.09 13.22
N GLU A 355 -67.95 1.99 13.76
CA GLU A 355 -68.78 0.90 14.28
C GLU A 355 -69.38 1.23 15.65
N THR A 356 -70.71 1.29 15.72
CA THR A 356 -71.48 1.43 16.94
C THR A 356 -71.94 0.07 17.46
N GLY A 357 -71.09 -0.60 18.25
CA GLY A 357 -71.41 -1.85 18.93
C GLY A 357 -70.21 -2.49 19.63
N ASP A 358 -70.39 -2.98 20.85
CA ASP A 358 -69.30 -3.39 21.77
C ASP A 358 -68.59 -4.71 21.40
N LYS A 359 -69.02 -5.39 20.33
CA LYS A 359 -68.57 -6.75 19.99
C LYS A 359 -67.26 -6.83 19.19
N SER A 360 -66.90 -5.79 18.45
CA SER A 360 -65.70 -5.76 17.57
C SER A 360 -64.53 -4.95 18.16
N THR A 361 -64.78 -4.11 19.18
CA THR A 361 -63.76 -3.30 19.88
C THR A 361 -62.54 -4.10 20.35
N PRO A 362 -62.68 -5.28 20.98
CA PRO A 362 -61.51 -6.06 21.44
C PRO A 362 -60.62 -6.56 20.30
N ALA A 363 -61.21 -6.86 19.13
CA ALA A 363 -60.45 -7.34 17.98
C ALA A 363 -59.60 -6.21 17.37
N TYR A 364 -60.15 -5.00 17.24
CA TYR A 364 -59.39 -3.84 16.76
C TYR A 364 -58.28 -3.44 17.71
N LEU A 365 -58.53 -3.47 19.02
CA LEU A 365 -57.50 -3.18 20.04
C LEU A 365 -56.33 -4.18 19.95
N ASN A 366 -56.62 -5.46 19.75
CA ASN A 366 -55.58 -6.49 19.57
C ASN A 366 -54.74 -6.26 18.29
N GLU A 367 -55.38 -5.89 17.17
CA GLU A 367 -54.63 -5.58 15.92
C GLU A 367 -53.82 -4.28 16.01
N ILE A 368 -54.30 -3.29 16.77
CA ILE A 368 -53.52 -2.08 17.11
C ILE A 368 -52.31 -2.47 17.95
N GLU A 369 -52.49 -3.27 19.00
CA GLU A 369 -51.42 -3.74 19.88
C GLU A 369 -50.33 -4.48 19.09
N LYS A 370 -50.71 -5.43 18.21
CA LYS A 370 -49.77 -6.10 17.30
C LYS A 370 -49.02 -5.14 16.39
N SER A 371 -49.66 -4.06 15.94
CA SER A 371 -49.02 -3.06 15.09
C SER A 371 -48.03 -2.19 15.87
N VAL A 372 -48.33 -1.86 17.13
CA VAL A 372 -47.42 -1.15 18.03
C VAL A 372 -46.20 -2.02 18.37
N LEU A 373 -46.40 -3.29 18.71
CA LEU A 373 -45.31 -4.23 18.99
C LEU A 373 -44.37 -4.42 17.79
N ARG A 374 -44.93 -4.46 16.56
CA ARG A 374 -44.12 -4.49 15.32
C ARG A 374 -43.26 -3.24 15.15
N LEU A 375 -43.81 -2.06 15.45
CA LEU A 375 -43.09 -0.80 15.36
C LEU A 375 -41.98 -0.70 16.42
N ASP A 376 -42.24 -1.17 17.65
CA ASP A 376 -41.24 -1.20 18.72
C ASP A 376 -40.07 -2.13 18.38
N SER A 377 -40.36 -3.33 17.87
CA SER A 377 -39.34 -4.27 17.36
C SER A 377 -38.49 -3.63 16.25
N PHE A 378 -39.10 -2.89 15.32
CA PHE A 378 -38.38 -2.22 14.25
C PHE A 378 -37.46 -1.11 14.77
N ILE A 379 -37.92 -0.32 15.75
CA ILE A 379 -37.10 0.72 16.39
C ILE A 379 -35.91 0.10 17.12
N ALA A 380 -36.12 -1.01 17.85
CA ALA A 380 -35.05 -1.74 18.52
C ALA A 380 -33.97 -2.21 17.52
N GLU A 381 -34.36 -2.76 16.37
CA GLU A 381 -33.43 -3.19 15.32
C GLU A 381 -32.62 -2.02 14.73
N ILE A 382 -33.24 -0.84 14.54
CA ILE A 382 -32.52 0.38 14.13
C ILE A 382 -31.50 0.82 15.17
N LEU A 383 -31.88 0.78 16.46
CA LEU A 383 -30.98 1.14 17.55
C LEU A 383 -29.81 0.18 17.65
N ASP A 384 -30.04 -1.11 17.47
CA ASP A 384 -28.99 -2.14 17.44
C ASP A 384 -28.03 -1.91 16.27
N TYR A 385 -28.55 -1.61 15.07
CA TYR A 385 -27.71 -1.23 13.93
C TYR A 385 -26.82 0.00 14.24
N SER A 386 -27.42 1.06 14.80
CA SER A 386 -26.70 2.30 15.16
C SER A 386 -25.63 2.07 16.23
N ARG A 387 -25.94 1.28 17.27
CA ARG A 387 -25.00 0.91 18.34
C ARG A 387 -23.84 0.06 17.80
N ASN A 388 -24.14 -0.92 16.95
CA ASN A 388 -23.14 -1.80 16.32
C ASN A 388 -22.09 -1.01 15.52
N LYS A 389 -22.49 0.13 14.91
CA LYS A 389 -21.60 1.01 14.14
C LYS A 389 -20.68 1.89 15.00
N ARG A 390 -21.10 2.30 16.20
CA ARG A 390 -20.41 3.34 17.01
C ARG A 390 -19.51 2.80 18.12
N LEU A 391 -19.78 1.60 18.65
CA LEU A 391 -19.06 1.09 19.83
C LEU A 391 -17.71 0.45 19.47
N ALA A 392 -16.68 0.73 20.26
CA ALA A 392 -15.41 0.00 20.20
C ALA A 392 -15.59 -1.46 20.67
N LEU A 393 -14.68 -2.34 20.24
CA LEU A 393 -14.67 -3.74 20.68
C LEU A 393 -14.32 -3.83 22.16
N ALA A 394 -15.12 -4.56 22.93
CA ALA A 394 -14.88 -4.84 24.33
C ALA A 394 -14.91 -6.37 24.57
N PRO A 395 -13.79 -7.06 24.35
CA PRO A 395 -13.74 -8.51 24.55
C PRO A 395 -13.86 -8.86 26.03
N GLU A 396 -14.71 -9.81 26.34
CA GLU A 396 -14.89 -10.39 27.68
C GLU A 396 -15.07 -11.91 27.60
N GLN A 397 -14.93 -12.58 28.73
CA GLN A 397 -15.14 -14.03 28.82
C GLN A 397 -16.64 -14.35 28.84
N ILE A 398 -17.11 -15.07 27.83
CA ILE A 398 -18.53 -15.37 27.63
C ILE A 398 -18.75 -16.87 27.82
N GLN A 399 -19.74 -17.23 28.66
CA GLN A 399 -20.27 -18.60 28.72
C GLN A 399 -21.34 -18.79 27.63
N LEU A 400 -21.01 -19.51 26.56
CA LEU A 400 -21.83 -19.61 25.34
C LEU A 400 -23.20 -20.23 25.61
N LYS A 401 -23.26 -21.28 26.43
CA LYS A 401 -24.51 -21.95 26.78
C LYS A 401 -25.45 -21.02 27.54
N ASN A 402 -24.92 -20.25 28.50
CA ASN A 402 -25.71 -19.27 29.25
C ASN A 402 -26.21 -18.13 28.36
N LEU A 403 -25.36 -17.65 27.44
CA LEU A 403 -25.77 -16.62 26.49
C LEU A 403 -26.90 -17.12 25.57
N CYS A 404 -26.80 -18.35 25.06
CA CYS A 404 -27.86 -18.96 24.25
C CYS A 404 -29.16 -19.13 25.05
N GLN A 405 -29.05 -19.56 26.32
CA GLN A 405 -30.20 -19.70 27.21
C GLN A 405 -30.87 -18.35 27.49
N GLU A 406 -30.07 -17.31 27.77
CA GLU A 406 -30.55 -15.93 27.96
C GLU A 406 -31.30 -15.44 26.71
N ILE A 407 -30.78 -15.73 25.52
CA ILE A 407 -31.44 -15.38 24.25
C ILE A 407 -32.76 -16.15 24.10
N LEU A 408 -32.75 -17.47 24.32
CA LEU A 408 -33.94 -18.31 24.23
C LEU A 408 -35.04 -17.88 25.21
N ASP A 409 -34.67 -17.51 26.43
CA ASP A 409 -35.60 -17.00 27.45
C ASP A 409 -36.27 -15.70 27.00
N ASN A 410 -35.51 -14.81 26.35
CA ASN A 410 -36.03 -13.57 25.77
C ASN A 410 -36.93 -13.81 24.55
N LEU A 411 -36.87 -14.99 23.90
CA LEU A 411 -37.63 -15.31 22.69
C LEU A 411 -38.88 -16.17 22.96
N LYS A 412 -39.20 -16.47 24.23
CA LYS A 412 -40.37 -17.27 24.64
C LYS A 412 -41.72 -16.71 24.19
N TYR A 413 -41.79 -15.40 23.94
CA TYR A 413 -43.01 -14.74 23.47
C TYR A 413 -43.34 -15.03 21.99
N LEU A 414 -42.39 -15.57 21.22
CA LEU A 414 -42.61 -15.86 19.81
C LEU A 414 -43.64 -16.97 19.62
N GLU A 415 -44.47 -16.82 18.59
CA GLU A 415 -45.44 -17.85 18.20
C GLU A 415 -44.75 -19.20 17.97
N ASN A 416 -45.39 -20.28 18.42
CA ASN A 416 -44.91 -21.66 18.32
C ASN A 416 -43.63 -22.00 19.10
N TYR A 417 -43.07 -21.08 19.90
CA TYR A 417 -41.94 -21.41 20.80
C TYR A 417 -42.25 -22.61 21.69
N HIS A 418 -43.46 -22.68 22.27
CA HIS A 418 -43.86 -23.76 23.17
C HIS A 418 -43.94 -25.15 22.53
N LYS A 419 -43.98 -25.21 21.19
CA LYS A 419 -43.98 -26.48 20.43
C LYS A 419 -42.57 -26.91 20.04
N LEU A 420 -41.56 -26.08 20.27
CA LEU A 420 -40.19 -26.29 19.80
C LEU A 420 -39.46 -27.33 20.65
N MET A 421 -38.88 -28.34 20.00
CA MET A 421 -37.91 -29.24 20.61
C MET A 421 -36.53 -28.58 20.56
N LEU A 422 -36.01 -28.21 21.72
CA LEU A 422 -34.70 -27.56 21.88
C LEU A 422 -33.63 -28.61 22.21
N ASP A 423 -32.56 -28.65 21.41
CA ASP A 423 -31.36 -29.45 21.69
C ASP A 423 -30.16 -28.53 21.93
N LEU A 424 -29.68 -28.53 23.18
CA LEU A 424 -28.47 -27.82 23.66
C LEU A 424 -27.44 -28.79 24.26
N SER A 425 -27.46 -30.06 23.84
CA SER A 425 -26.63 -31.12 24.43
C SER A 425 -25.17 -31.05 24.00
N GLU A 426 -24.88 -30.51 22.81
CA GLU A 426 -23.55 -30.55 22.19
C GLU A 426 -22.81 -29.21 22.27
N PHE A 427 -22.32 -28.84 23.46
CA PHE A 427 -21.42 -27.70 23.64
C PHE A 427 -20.01 -28.19 23.98
N GLU A 428 -19.18 -28.47 22.97
CA GLU A 428 -17.78 -28.88 23.18
C GLU A 428 -16.95 -27.76 23.84
N GLN A 429 -17.28 -26.50 23.53
CA GLN A 429 -16.63 -25.32 24.10
C GLN A 429 -17.64 -24.47 24.86
N GLU A 430 -17.44 -24.36 26.18
CA GLU A 430 -18.34 -23.62 27.06
C GLU A 430 -18.02 -22.12 27.13
N THR A 431 -16.75 -21.73 26.93
CA THR A 431 -16.31 -20.32 27.04
C THR A 431 -15.52 -19.81 25.84
N ILE A 432 -15.70 -18.53 25.53
CA ILE A 432 -14.98 -17.78 24.47
C ILE A 432 -14.61 -16.38 24.97
N GLN A 433 -13.49 -15.83 24.52
CA GLN A 433 -13.12 -14.42 24.71
C GLN A 433 -13.53 -13.60 23.50
N GLN A 434 -14.62 -12.82 23.60
CA GLN A 434 -15.17 -12.02 22.50
C GLN A 434 -16.05 -10.87 23.01
N ASP A 435 -16.49 -9.99 22.10
CA ASP A 435 -17.47 -8.94 22.40
C ASP A 435 -18.87 -9.54 22.63
N LYS A 436 -19.34 -9.54 23.89
CA LYS A 436 -20.63 -10.15 24.27
C LYS A 436 -21.82 -9.47 23.61
N VAL A 437 -21.77 -8.15 23.44
CA VAL A 437 -22.89 -7.40 22.85
C VAL A 437 -23.08 -7.82 21.40
N ARG A 438 -22.00 -7.85 20.61
CA ARG A 438 -22.04 -8.24 19.20
C ARG A 438 -22.39 -9.72 19.04
N LEU A 439 -21.82 -10.59 19.88
CA LEU A 439 -22.15 -12.01 19.83
C LEU A 439 -23.64 -12.25 20.18
N LYS A 440 -24.18 -11.54 21.16
CA LYS A 440 -25.61 -11.58 21.50
C LYS A 440 -26.49 -11.13 20.34
N ILE A 441 -26.13 -10.04 19.64
CA ILE A 441 -26.86 -9.56 18.46
C ILE A 441 -26.87 -10.63 17.36
N ILE A 442 -25.72 -11.23 17.05
CA ILE A 442 -25.60 -12.27 16.02
C ILE A 442 -26.49 -13.46 16.37
N LEU A 443 -26.30 -14.04 17.57
CA LEU A 443 -27.01 -15.25 17.99
C LEU A 443 -28.52 -14.99 18.13
N SER A 444 -28.93 -13.83 18.66
CA SER A 444 -30.35 -13.46 18.76
C SER A 444 -31.03 -13.44 17.39
N ASN A 445 -30.38 -12.87 16.38
CA ASN A 445 -30.91 -12.83 15.02
C ASN A 445 -31.00 -14.23 14.38
N LEU A 446 -29.95 -15.05 14.52
CA LEU A 446 -29.94 -16.40 13.96
C LEU A 446 -30.97 -17.32 14.63
N ILE A 447 -31.04 -17.30 15.97
CA ILE A 447 -31.98 -18.11 16.76
C ILE A 447 -33.42 -17.64 16.54
N SER A 448 -33.66 -16.33 16.51
CA SER A 448 -35.00 -15.79 16.24
C SER A 448 -35.51 -16.22 14.86
N ASN A 449 -34.64 -16.24 13.83
CA ASN A 449 -35.02 -16.72 12.51
C ASN A 449 -35.38 -18.20 12.52
N ALA A 450 -34.60 -19.05 13.19
CA ALA A 450 -34.90 -20.47 13.32
C ALA A 450 -36.29 -20.72 13.96
N ILE A 451 -36.69 -19.89 14.93
CA ILE A 451 -38.00 -19.99 15.59
C ILE A 451 -39.12 -19.44 14.68
N LYS A 452 -38.88 -18.34 13.96
CA LYS A 452 -39.89 -17.67 13.12
C LYS A 452 -40.24 -18.46 11.85
N PHE A 453 -39.28 -19.17 11.26
CA PHE A 453 -39.42 -19.83 9.94
C PHE A 453 -39.68 -21.35 10.03
N GLN A 454 -40.42 -21.77 11.06
CA GLN A 454 -40.88 -23.15 11.22
C GLN A 454 -41.95 -23.51 10.17
N LYS A 455 -42.00 -24.79 9.77
CA LYS A 455 -43.09 -25.29 8.90
C LYS A 455 -44.43 -25.18 9.61
N LYS A 456 -45.46 -24.78 8.86
CA LYS A 456 -46.84 -24.63 9.38
C LYS A 456 -47.66 -25.93 9.37
N ASP A 457 -47.00 -27.07 9.15
CA ASP A 457 -47.65 -28.38 9.11
C ASP A 457 -47.97 -28.86 10.54
N PRO A 458 -49.24 -29.17 10.87
CA PRO A 458 -49.65 -29.64 12.20
C PRO A 458 -48.97 -30.93 12.66
N GLU A 459 -48.52 -31.79 11.73
CA GLU A 459 -47.85 -33.06 12.05
C GLU A 459 -46.33 -32.90 12.19
N HIS A 460 -45.79 -31.73 11.87
CA HIS A 460 -44.36 -31.47 11.94
C HIS A 460 -43.95 -31.00 13.35
N GLN A 461 -43.05 -31.76 13.99
CA GLN A 461 -42.42 -31.38 15.24
C GLN A 461 -41.27 -30.39 14.98
N PRO A 462 -41.37 -29.10 15.36
CA PRO A 462 -40.29 -28.14 15.16
C PRO A 462 -39.10 -28.48 16.05
N MET A 463 -37.90 -28.35 15.50
CA MET A 463 -36.65 -28.62 16.18
C MET A 463 -35.68 -27.45 15.96
N LEU A 464 -34.98 -27.08 17.03
CA LEU A 464 -33.83 -26.18 16.98
C LEU A 464 -32.69 -26.82 17.76
N LYS A 465 -31.58 -27.09 17.06
CA LYS A 465 -30.34 -27.58 17.65
C LYS A 465 -29.29 -26.48 17.64
N ILE A 466 -28.66 -26.23 18.79
CA ILE A 466 -27.51 -25.33 18.90
C ILE A 466 -26.32 -26.15 19.40
N SER A 467 -25.23 -26.12 18.63
CA SER A 467 -24.01 -26.86 18.97
C SER A 467 -22.76 -26.00 18.81
N THR A 468 -21.72 -26.32 19.57
CA THR A 468 -20.40 -25.70 19.44
C THR A 468 -19.32 -26.74 19.19
N ARG A 469 -18.38 -26.41 18.32
CA ARG A 469 -17.22 -27.25 18.01
C ARG A 469 -15.96 -26.41 17.88
N ARG A 470 -14.84 -26.89 18.42
CA ARG A 470 -13.54 -26.25 18.20
C ARG A 470 -12.92 -26.72 16.89
N GLN A 471 -12.43 -25.81 16.06
CA GLN A 471 -11.71 -26.14 14.84
C GLN A 471 -10.48 -25.25 14.69
N SER A 472 -9.30 -25.82 14.97
CA SER A 472 -8.00 -25.13 14.91
C SER A 472 -7.98 -23.84 15.74
N SER A 473 -7.98 -22.66 15.09
CA SER A 473 -7.93 -21.33 15.71
C SER A 473 -9.30 -20.62 15.72
N LYS A 474 -10.39 -21.39 15.60
CA LYS A 474 -11.76 -20.87 15.51
C LYS A 474 -12.72 -21.75 16.31
N ILE A 475 -13.81 -21.12 16.74
CA ILE A 475 -14.96 -21.80 17.34
C ILE A 475 -16.12 -21.73 16.34
N LEU A 476 -16.72 -22.88 16.05
CA LEU A 476 -17.90 -22.98 15.23
C LEU A 476 -19.12 -23.03 16.13
N ILE A 477 -20.06 -22.09 15.95
CA ILE A 477 -21.37 -22.13 16.58
C ILE A 477 -22.40 -22.44 15.50
N ARG A 478 -23.05 -23.60 15.59
CA ARG A 478 -24.04 -24.07 14.62
C ARG A 478 -25.44 -23.93 15.19
N ILE A 479 -26.33 -23.30 14.41
CA ILE A 479 -27.75 -23.13 14.68
C ILE A 479 -28.49 -23.86 13.55
N GLU A 480 -29.11 -24.99 13.88
CA GLU A 480 -29.78 -25.88 12.93
C GLU A 480 -31.29 -25.93 13.22
N ASP A 481 -32.10 -25.71 12.19
CA ASP A 481 -33.56 -25.80 12.22
C ASP A 481 -34.07 -26.78 11.16
N ASN A 482 -35.25 -27.36 11.41
CA ASN A 482 -35.97 -28.22 10.45
C ASN A 482 -37.14 -27.50 9.75
N GLY A 483 -37.05 -26.17 9.64
CA GLY A 483 -38.10 -25.30 9.15
C GLY A 483 -38.33 -25.32 7.63
N GLU A 484 -38.91 -24.25 7.10
CA GLU A 484 -39.29 -24.16 5.68
C GLU A 484 -38.07 -24.20 4.73
N GLY A 485 -36.88 -23.85 5.21
CA GLY A 485 -35.67 -23.72 4.39
C GLY A 485 -35.71 -22.53 3.43
N ILE A 486 -34.58 -22.25 2.78
CA ILE A 486 -34.38 -21.08 1.91
C ILE A 486 -34.54 -21.51 0.44
N PRO A 487 -35.42 -20.85 -0.35
CA PRO A 487 -35.57 -21.16 -1.77
C PRO A 487 -34.26 -21.01 -2.57
N PRO A 488 -34.02 -21.87 -3.58
CA PRO A 488 -32.84 -21.78 -4.43
C PRO A 488 -32.78 -20.43 -5.17
N GLY A 489 -31.59 -19.82 -5.19
CA GLY A 489 -31.36 -18.50 -5.81
C GLY A 489 -31.50 -17.29 -4.88
N LEU A 490 -32.05 -17.45 -3.67
CA LEU A 490 -32.17 -16.35 -2.69
C LEU A 490 -30.98 -16.24 -1.73
N SER A 491 -30.16 -17.29 -1.65
CA SER A 491 -28.97 -17.37 -0.78
C SER A 491 -28.03 -16.14 -0.79
N PRO A 492 -27.68 -15.50 -1.93
CA PRO A 492 -26.80 -14.34 -1.88
C PRO A 492 -27.49 -13.08 -1.32
N LYS A 493 -28.82 -13.03 -1.34
CA LYS A 493 -29.62 -11.84 -0.99
C LYS A 493 -30.13 -11.84 0.45
N ILE A 494 -30.13 -12.98 1.16
CA ILE A 494 -30.69 -13.09 2.52
C ILE A 494 -30.01 -12.17 3.54
N PHE A 495 -28.78 -11.75 3.26
CA PHE A 495 -28.02 -10.83 4.10
C PHE A 495 -28.08 -9.38 3.60
N ASP A 496 -28.86 -9.07 2.55
CA ASP A 496 -29.02 -7.70 2.08
C ASP A 496 -29.97 -6.91 3.01
N MET A 497 -29.66 -5.63 3.21
CA MET A 497 -30.46 -4.74 4.05
C MET A 497 -31.90 -4.65 3.53
N PHE A 498 -32.89 -4.85 4.42
CA PHE A 498 -34.33 -4.87 4.14
C PHE A 498 -34.80 -6.00 3.20
N TYR A 499 -33.97 -7.01 2.96
CA TYR A 499 -34.38 -8.12 2.11
C TYR A 499 -35.36 -9.06 2.83
N ARG A 500 -36.47 -9.37 2.16
CA ARG A 500 -37.49 -10.33 2.61
C ARG A 500 -37.76 -11.32 1.49
N ALA A 501 -37.72 -12.62 1.80
CA ALA A 501 -37.94 -13.68 0.82
C ALA A 501 -39.40 -13.75 0.30
N SER A 502 -40.35 -13.18 1.05
CA SER A 502 -41.72 -12.94 0.60
C SER A 502 -42.37 -11.80 1.38
N ASP A 503 -43.40 -11.17 0.80
CA ASP A 503 -44.20 -10.15 1.50
C ASP A 503 -44.95 -10.69 2.73
N LYS A 504 -45.12 -12.02 2.80
CA LYS A 504 -45.74 -12.74 3.92
C LYS A 504 -44.76 -13.07 5.06
N ALA A 505 -43.44 -12.95 4.83
CA ALA A 505 -42.42 -13.20 5.85
C ALA A 505 -42.47 -12.09 6.91
N THR A 506 -42.52 -12.42 8.19
CA THR A 506 -42.60 -11.44 9.28
C THR A 506 -41.21 -10.84 9.60
N GLY A 507 -41.15 -9.52 9.84
CA GLY A 507 -39.91 -8.80 10.19
C GLY A 507 -39.51 -7.72 9.18
N SER A 508 -38.50 -6.91 9.55
CA SER A 508 -38.01 -5.76 8.77
C SER A 508 -37.03 -6.10 7.64
N GLY A 509 -36.49 -7.33 7.63
CA GLY A 509 -35.36 -7.69 6.77
C GLY A 509 -34.01 -7.12 7.22
N LEU A 510 -33.91 -6.52 8.42
CA LEU A 510 -32.64 -6.04 8.97
C LEU A 510 -31.86 -7.10 9.76
N GLY A 511 -32.52 -8.13 10.28
CA GLY A 511 -31.90 -9.03 11.27
C GLY A 511 -30.65 -9.76 10.78
N LEU A 512 -30.70 -10.44 9.64
CA LEU A 512 -29.53 -11.11 9.06
C LEU A 512 -28.44 -10.12 8.62
N TYR A 513 -28.84 -8.94 8.11
CA TYR A 513 -27.89 -7.87 7.77
C TYR A 513 -27.10 -7.42 9.02
N ILE A 514 -27.80 -7.11 10.11
CA ILE A 514 -27.20 -6.70 11.39
C ILE A 514 -26.31 -7.82 11.95
N ALA A 515 -26.73 -9.09 11.84
CA ALA A 515 -25.90 -10.23 12.23
C ALA A 515 -24.59 -10.29 11.42
N ARG A 516 -24.65 -10.11 10.09
CA ARG A 516 -23.46 -10.10 9.23
C ARG A 516 -22.52 -8.93 9.57
N GLU A 517 -23.06 -7.73 9.74
CA GLU A 517 -22.27 -6.55 10.13
C GLU A 517 -21.62 -6.73 11.52
N SER A 518 -22.35 -7.31 12.46
CA SER A 518 -21.84 -7.62 13.80
C SER A 518 -20.74 -8.67 13.76
N ALA A 519 -20.89 -9.72 12.93
CA ALA A 519 -19.89 -10.76 12.72
C ALA A 519 -18.60 -10.18 12.11
N HIS A 520 -18.73 -9.38 11.05
CA HIS A 520 -17.58 -8.70 10.42
C HIS A 520 -16.78 -7.86 11.43
N LYS A 521 -17.46 -7.15 12.34
CA LYS A 521 -16.82 -6.31 13.35
C LYS A 521 -15.97 -7.10 14.35
N ILE A 522 -16.36 -8.33 14.68
CA ILE A 522 -15.59 -9.23 15.56
C ILE A 522 -14.67 -10.19 14.78
N GLY A 523 -14.53 -10.00 13.46
CA GLY A 523 -13.74 -10.88 12.60
C GLY A 523 -14.35 -12.26 12.35
N ALA A 524 -15.62 -12.46 12.70
CA ALA A 524 -16.36 -13.70 12.50
C ALA A 524 -17.02 -13.77 11.12
N ILE A 525 -17.31 -15.00 10.67
CA ILE A 525 -17.95 -15.27 9.37
C ILE A 525 -19.22 -16.08 9.61
N ILE A 526 -20.34 -15.69 8.99
CA ILE A 526 -21.58 -16.47 8.98
C ILE A 526 -21.65 -17.24 7.66
N ARG A 527 -21.77 -18.57 7.75
CA ARG A 527 -22.13 -19.44 6.64
C ARG A 527 -23.54 -19.96 6.82
N HIS A 528 -24.18 -20.31 5.72
CA HIS A 528 -25.47 -21.00 5.74
C HIS A 528 -25.49 -22.16 4.74
N GLU A 529 -26.16 -23.22 5.13
CA GLU A 529 -26.50 -24.37 4.31
C GLU A 529 -28.01 -24.58 4.47
N SER A 530 -28.77 -24.55 3.38
CA SER A 530 -30.23 -24.70 3.48
C SER A 530 -30.80 -25.37 2.24
N ASP A 531 -31.71 -26.30 2.49
CA ASP A 531 -32.48 -27.01 1.48
C ASP A 531 -33.96 -26.62 1.67
N TYR A 532 -34.59 -26.13 0.61
CA TYR A 532 -36.01 -25.79 0.64
C TYR A 532 -36.85 -27.01 1.03
N GLY A 533 -37.67 -26.85 2.07
CA GLY A 533 -38.50 -27.90 2.65
C GLY A 533 -37.78 -28.84 3.62
N LYS A 534 -36.48 -28.68 3.89
CA LYS A 534 -35.76 -29.52 4.88
C LYS A 534 -35.26 -28.76 6.11
N GLY A 535 -35.03 -27.46 5.98
CA GLY A 535 -34.55 -26.60 7.06
C GLY A 535 -33.30 -25.81 6.70
N SER A 536 -32.66 -25.22 7.70
CA SER A 536 -31.45 -24.41 7.51
C SER A 536 -30.43 -24.65 8.62
N VAL A 537 -29.15 -24.51 8.27
CA VAL A 537 -28.03 -24.53 9.21
C VAL A 537 -27.24 -23.25 9.02
N PHE A 538 -27.22 -22.40 10.04
CA PHE A 538 -26.32 -21.25 10.10
C PHE A 538 -25.11 -21.61 10.96
N THR A 539 -23.91 -21.44 10.40
CA THR A 539 -22.64 -21.67 11.10
C THR A 539 -21.92 -20.34 11.28
N LEU A 540 -21.73 -19.91 12.51
CA LEU A 540 -20.90 -18.77 12.88
C LEU A 540 -19.47 -19.26 13.17
N GLU A 541 -18.51 -18.86 12.35
CA GLU A 541 -17.08 -19.07 12.59
C GLU A 541 -16.50 -17.88 13.36
N VAL A 542 -16.15 -18.08 14.62
CA VAL A 542 -15.58 -17.03 15.47
C VAL A 542 -14.08 -17.27 15.66
N PRO A 543 -13.20 -16.30 15.33
CA PRO A 543 -11.78 -16.43 15.63
C PRO A 543 -11.54 -16.39 17.13
N GLU A 544 -10.64 -17.24 17.60
CA GLU A 544 -10.16 -17.20 18.98
C GLU A 544 -9.16 -16.03 19.11
N LEU A 545 -9.43 -15.11 20.06
CA LEU A 545 -8.63 -13.90 20.31
C LEU A 545 -7.34 -14.18 21.08
#